data_AF-A0A258QHZ0-F1
#
_entry.id   AF-A0A258QHZ0-F1
#
_cell.length_a   1.000
_cell.length_b   1.000
_cell.length_c   1.000
_cell.angle_alpha   90.00
_cell.angle_beta   90.00
_cell.angle_gamma   90.00
#
_symmetry.space_group_name_H-M   'P 1'
#
loop_
_entity.id
_entity.type
_entity.pdbx_description
1 polymer ?
#
loop_
_entity_poly.entity_id
_entity_poly.type
_entity_poly.pdbx_seq_one_letter_code
_entity_poly.pdbx_strand_id
1 'polypeptide(L)' 'AYILKHLIATGGSLRNGLKYYVGAANLDHDGGYADKVMAERNQLISLCLSTPANQLTLNGKNLRS' A
#
# COMPACT_ATOMS: atom_id res chain seq x y z
N ALA A 1 13.24 -4.53 0.29
CA ALA A 1 13.15 -4.49 1.76
C ALA A 1 13.22 -5.91 2.34
N TYR A 2 14.37 -6.32 2.90
CA TYR A 2 14.55 -7.65 3.51
C TYR A 2 14.05 -7.69 4.96
N ILE A 3 14.34 -6.63 5.73
CA ILE A 3 14.01 -6.51 7.16
C ILE A 3 12.50 -6.57 7.40
N LEU A 4 11.70 -5.76 6.71
CA LEU A 4 10.24 -5.76 6.90
C LEU A 4 9.61 -7.13 6.60
N LYS A 5 10.07 -7.84 5.57
CA LYS A 5 9.57 -9.17 5.23
C LYS A 5 9.84 -10.17 6.37
N HIS A 6 11.05 -10.13 6.93
CA HIS A 6 11.40 -10.94 8.10
C HIS A 6 10.50 -10.60 9.29
N LEU A 7 10.31 -9.30 9.60
CA LEU A 7 9.47 -8.87 10.72
C LEU A 7 7.99 -9.20 10.56
N ILE A 8 7.47 -9.24 9.32
CA ILE A 8 6.11 -9.71 9.05
C ILE A 8 5.99 -11.21 9.34
N ALA A 9 6.98 -12.00 8.92
CA ALA A 9 7.01 -13.43 9.23
C ALA A 9 7.13 -13.67 10.74
N THR A 10 7.97 -12.91 11.44
CA THR A 10 8.13 -12.99 12.90
C THR A 10 6.87 -12.53 13.65
N GLY A 11 6.26 -11.43 13.23
CA GLY A 11 5.07 -10.86 13.87
C GLY A 11 3.76 -11.56 13.50
N GLY A 12 3.78 -12.48 12.53
CA GLY A 12 2.63 -13.26 12.08
C GLY A 12 1.57 -12.46 11.29
N SER A 13 1.75 -11.15 11.11
CA SER A 13 0.85 -10.32 10.33
C SER A 13 1.55 -9.10 9.77
N LEU A 14 0.99 -8.50 8.72
CA LEU A 14 1.50 -7.26 8.14
C LEU A 14 1.51 -6.12 9.17
N ARG A 15 0.42 -5.98 9.94
CA ARG A 15 0.28 -4.94 10.97
C ARG A 15 1.30 -5.11 12.10
N ASN A 16 1.48 -6.34 12.60
CA ASN A 16 2.53 -6.61 13.57
C ASN A 16 3.91 -6.36 12.96
N GLY A 17 4.18 -6.82 11.74
CA GLY A 17 5.44 -6.55 11.05
C GLY A 17 5.77 -5.06 10.94
N LEU A 18 4.77 -4.21 10.71
CA LEU A 18 4.90 -2.75 10.72
C LEU A 18 5.19 -2.19 12.13
N LYS A 19 4.53 -2.71 13.17
CA LYS A 19 4.79 -2.36 14.58
C LYS A 19 6.21 -2.76 15.01
N TYR A 20 6.69 -3.94 14.62
CA TYR A 20 8.08 -4.36 14.81
C TYR A 20 9.05 -3.46 14.03
N TYR A 21 8.69 -3.09 12.80
CA TYR A 21 9.54 -2.30 11.92
C TYR A 21 9.80 -0.88 12.44
N VAL A 22 8.83 -0.26 13.12
CA VAL A 22 8.99 1.06 13.76
C VAL A 22 9.61 0.97 15.17
N GLY A 23 9.96 -0.23 15.64
CA GLY A 23 10.53 -0.43 16.97
C GLY A 23 9.52 -0.38 18.12
N ALA A 24 8.22 -0.40 17.83
CA ALA A 24 7.15 -0.39 18.81
C ALA A 24 6.72 -1.79 19.27
N ALA A 25 7.57 -2.81 19.07
CA ALA A 25 7.25 -4.22 19.38
C ALA A 25 6.81 -4.44 20.84
N ASN A 26 7.47 -3.77 21.78
CA ASN A 26 7.21 -3.89 23.22
C ASN A 26 6.24 -2.82 23.76
N LEU A 27 5.71 -1.96 22.89
CA LEU A 27 4.75 -0.94 23.26
C LEU A 27 3.34 -1.46 22.99
N ASP A 28 2.33 -0.94 23.67
CA ASP A 28 0.94 -1.31 23.38
C ASP A 28 0.54 -0.84 21.97
N HIS A 29 0.97 0.35 21.57
CA HIS A 29 0.61 0.99 20.32
C HIS A 29 1.83 1.51 19.55
N ASP A 30 1.71 1.60 18.23
CA ASP A 30 2.75 2.07 17.29
C ASP A 30 2.53 3.53 16.85
N GLY A 31 1.71 4.27 17.59
CA GLY A 31 1.37 5.67 17.31
C GLY A 31 0.54 5.86 16.03
N GLY A 32 -0.15 4.82 15.56
CA GLY A 32 -0.94 4.83 14.33
C GLY A 32 -0.11 4.69 13.06
N TYR A 33 1.15 4.27 13.16
CA TYR A 33 2.03 4.06 12.01
C TYR A 33 1.47 3.00 11.06
N ALA A 34 1.11 1.81 11.57
CA ALA A 34 0.54 0.74 10.77
C ALA A 34 -0.79 1.15 10.13
N ASP A 35 -1.61 1.95 10.82
CA ASP A 35 -2.88 2.43 10.26
C ASP A 35 -2.66 3.37 9.08
N LYS A 36 -1.72 4.32 9.19
CA LYS A 36 -1.36 5.22 8.08
C LYS A 36 -0.85 4.43 6.86
N VAL A 37 0.06 3.48 7.08
CA VAL A 37 0.63 2.66 5.99
C VAL A 37 -0.44 1.80 5.32
N MET A 38 -1.34 1.21 6.11
CA MET A 38 -2.43 0.39 5.55
C MET A 38 -3.45 1.22 4.79
N ALA A 39 -3.76 2.43 5.27
CA ALA A 39 -4.63 3.36 4.55
C ALA A 39 -4.05 3.70 3.17
N GLU A 40 -2.78 4.10 3.10
CA GLU A 40 -2.10 4.42 1.84
C GLU A 40 -2.03 3.20 0.90
N ARG A 41 -1.67 2.02 1.44
CA ARG A 41 -1.66 0.77 0.66
C ARG A 41 -3.04 0.48 0.05
N ASN A 42 -4.11 0.67 0.83
CA ASN A 42 -5.47 0.43 0.35
C ASN A 42 -5.90 1.47 -0.69
N GLN A 43 -5.51 2.73 -0.54
CA GLN A 43 -5.72 3.78 -1.56
C GLN A 43 -5.04 3.39 -2.88
N LEU A 44 -3.77 3.00 -2.85
CA LEU A 44 -3.03 2.56 -4.05
C LEU A 44 -3.66 1.32 -4.70
N ILE A 45 -4.08 0.34 -3.91
CA ILE A 45 -4.79 -0.84 -4.42
C ILE A 45 -6.11 -0.42 -5.07
N SER A 46 -6.88 0.46 -4.43
CA SER A 46 -8.15 0.96 -4.98
C SER A 46 -7.94 1.63 -6.33
N LEU A 47 -6.93 2.50 -6.45
CA LEU A 47 -6.60 3.19 -7.70
C LEU A 47 -6.15 2.23 -8.81
N CYS A 48 -5.32 1.25 -8.46
CA CYS A 48 -4.84 0.24 -9.40
C CYS A 48 -6.00 -0.65 -9.90
N LEU A 49 -6.87 -1.09 -8.99
CA LEU A 49 -8.05 -1.88 -9.32
C LEU A 49 -9.10 -1.06 -10.10
N SER A 50 -9.21 0.24 -9.83
CA SER A 50 -10.15 1.13 -10.52
C SER A 50 -9.64 1.64 -11.86
N THR A 51 -8.45 1.26 -12.30
CA THR A 51 -7.92 1.62 -13.62
C THR A 51 -8.31 0.54 -14.63
N PRO A 52 -9.41 0.67 -15.41
CA PRO A 52 -9.49 -0.03 -16.67
C PRO A 52 -8.38 0.53 -17.57
N ALA A 53 -7.63 -0.35 -18.21
CA ALA A 53 -6.59 -0.06 -19.19
C ALA A 53 -7.13 0.65 -20.47
N ASN A 54 -7.86 1.76 -20.34
CA ASN A 54 -8.63 2.37 -21.44
C ASN A 54 -8.54 3.90 -21.54
N GLN A 55 -7.44 4.52 -21.08
CA GLN A 55 -7.15 5.95 -21.35
C GLN A 55 -5.84 6.20 -22.11
N LEU A 56 -5.33 5.19 -22.84
CA LEU A 56 -4.23 5.37 -23.80
C LEU A 56 -4.68 5.36 -25.27
N THR A 57 -5.99 5.37 -25.53
CA THR A 57 -6.52 5.57 -26.89
C THR A 57 -7.63 6.61 -26.82
N LEU A 58 -7.72 7.46 -27.84
CA LEU A 58 -8.62 8.62 -28.01
C LEU A 58 -7.95 9.98 -27.73
N ASN A 59 -6.87 10.30 -28.45
CA ASN A 59 -6.74 11.66 -28.95
C ASN A 59 -5.94 11.74 -30.26
N GLY A 60 -6.50 11.20 -31.34
CA GLY A 60 -5.85 11.32 -32.66
C GLY A 60 -6.69 11.04 -33.91
N LYS A 61 -8.00 10.77 -33.81
CA LYS A 61 -8.81 10.41 -34.98
C LYS A 61 -10.23 10.98 -34.91
N ASN A 62 -10.34 12.31 -34.92
CA ASN A 62 -11.50 12.97 -35.53
C ASN A 62 -11.13 14.40 -35.95
N LEU A 63 -10.25 14.52 -36.94
CA LEU A 63 -10.30 15.67 -37.84
C LEU A 63 -11.49 15.41 -38.77
N ARG A 64 -12.48 16.27 -38.59
CA ARG A 64 -13.84 16.21 -39.10
C ARG A 64 -13.87 16.77 -40.51
N SER A 65 -14.52 16.01 -41.41
CA SER A 65 -15.03 16.38 -42.75
C SER A 65 -14.04 16.77 -43.83
#